data_AF-A0A7Y3HPD5-F1
#
_entry.id   AF-A0A7Y3HPD5-F1
#
_cell.length_a   1.000
_cell.length_b   1.000
_cell.length_c   1.000
_cell.angle_alpha   90.00
_cell.angle_beta   90.00
_cell.angle_gamma   90.00
#
_symmetry.space_group_name_H-M   'P 1'
#
loop_
_entity.id
_entity.type
_entity.pdbx_description
1 polymer ?
#
loop_
_entity_poly.entity_id
_entity_poly.type
_entity_poly.pdbx_seq_one_letter_code
_entity_poly.pdbx_strand_id
1 'polypeptide(L)'
;MKRIFTLLTAALLLGGLNNANAQIDTLIWEDFQDTANVFVTGWDAFPSGTVGAMNWTNFDEDGIADANARPQEWFLSAPYADADTATAMGDANFVAASSSWLQGYAPGNRNWMITPSFTVLDSTTRLFWKSAPRQTPTYIDGYSILVSTTDNNETSFTNQIFCAGQYLSGSGGID
;
A
#
# COMPACT_ATOMS: atom_id res chain seq x y z
N MET A 1 58.64 -13.50 -18.90
CA MET A 1 57.47 -14.28 -18.42
C MET A 1 56.99 -13.85 -17.03
N LYS A 2 57.82 -13.83 -15.97
CA LYS A 2 57.38 -13.44 -14.60
C LYS A 2 56.68 -12.08 -14.47
N ARG A 3 57.09 -11.06 -15.24
CA ARG A 3 56.51 -9.71 -15.20
C ARG A 3 55.11 -9.58 -15.82
N ILE A 4 54.74 -10.48 -16.73
CA ILE A 4 53.42 -10.47 -17.39
C ILE A 4 52.36 -11.06 -16.46
N PHE A 5 52.70 -12.11 -15.71
CA PHE A 5 51.80 -12.69 -14.72
C PHE A 5 51.49 -11.71 -13.59
N THR A 6 52.47 -10.96 -13.09
CA THR A 6 52.25 -9.96 -12.03
C THR A 6 51.30 -8.83 -12.44
N LEU A 7 51.36 -8.39 -13.70
CA LEU A 7 50.46 -7.37 -14.25
C LEU A 7 49.02 -7.90 -14.42
N LEU A 8 48.86 -9.15 -14.84
CA LEU A 8 47.54 -9.78 -14.94
C LEU A 8 46.88 -9.96 -13.57
N THR A 9 47.64 -10.37 -12.54
CA THR A 9 47.10 -10.55 -11.19
C THR A 9 46.71 -9.21 -10.55
N ALA A 10 47.47 -8.13 -10.79
CA ALA A 10 47.13 -6.79 -10.31
C ALA A 10 45.88 -6.21 -10.99
N ALA A 11 45.70 -6.45 -12.30
CA ALA A 11 44.51 -6.00 -13.03
C ALA A 11 43.23 -6.74 -12.59
N LEU A 12 43.33 -8.03 -12.26
CA LEU A 12 42.22 -8.82 -11.72
C LEU A 12 41.86 -8.42 -10.28
N LEU A 13 42.84 -8.05 -9.45
CA LEU A 13 42.62 -7.55 -8.08
C LEU A 13 42.02 -6.12 -8.05
N LEU A 14 42.33 -5.27 -9.03
CA LEU A 14 41.75 -3.93 -9.16
C LEU A 14 40.37 -3.94 -9.85
N GLY A 15 40.09 -4.91 -10.73
CA GLY A 15 38.79 -5.08 -11.37
C GLY A 15 37.70 -5.68 -10.49
N GLY A 16 38.07 -6.31 -9.36
CA GLY A 16 37.15 -6.99 -8.45
C GLY A 16 36.53 -6.13 -7.33
N LEU A 17 36.86 -4.83 -7.25
CA LEU A 17 36.36 -3.95 -6.20
C LEU A 17 35.11 -3.15 -6.57
N ASN A 18 34.60 -3.32 -7.79
CA ASN A 18 33.25 -2.88 -8.12
C ASN A 18 32.26 -3.90 -7.56
N ASN A 19 32.18 -4.00 -6.23
CA ASN A 19 30.94 -4.41 -5.61
C ASN A 19 29.91 -3.40 -6.09
N ALA A 20 29.10 -3.80 -7.06
CA ALA A 20 27.83 -3.17 -7.30
C ALA A 20 27.10 -3.25 -5.96
N ASN A 21 27.14 -2.16 -5.19
CA ASN A 21 26.13 -1.92 -4.19
C ASN A 21 24.85 -1.83 -5.00
N ALA A 22 24.16 -2.96 -5.14
CA ALA A 22 22.76 -2.97 -5.51
C ALA A 22 22.08 -2.22 -4.36
N GLN A 23 22.01 -0.90 -4.47
CA GLN A 23 21.23 -0.08 -3.57
C GLN A 23 19.80 -0.60 -3.73
N ILE A 24 19.27 -1.20 -2.67
CA ILE A 24 17.84 -1.50 -2.58
C ILE A 24 17.17 -0.13 -2.51
N ASP A 25 16.85 0.44 -3.67
CA ASP A 25 16.19 1.75 -3.78
C ASP A 25 14.71 1.65 -3.35
N THR A 26 14.14 0.45 -3.45
CA THR A 26 12.74 0.18 -3.13
C THR A 26 12.64 -0.87 -2.03
N LEU A 27 12.14 -0.47 -0.86
CA LEU A 27 11.89 -1.38 0.27
C LEU A 27 10.58 -2.16 0.09
N ILE A 28 9.57 -1.49 -0.47
CA ILE A 28 8.24 -2.03 -0.69
C ILE A 28 7.62 -1.37 -1.91
N TRP A 29 6.87 -2.16 -2.68
CA TRP A 29 6.18 -1.71 -3.87
C TRP A 29 4.94 -2.57 -4.10
N GLU A 30 3.86 -1.92 -4.50
CA GLU A 30 2.64 -2.53 -5.00
C GLU A 30 2.13 -1.64 -6.13
N ASP A 31 1.97 -2.20 -7.34
CA ASP A 31 1.60 -1.42 -8.53
C ASP A 31 0.09 -1.36 -8.75
N PHE A 32 -0.69 -2.23 -8.10
CA PHE A 32 -2.14 -2.35 -8.26
C PHE A 32 -2.62 -2.53 -9.72
N GLN A 33 -1.73 -2.83 -10.67
CA GLN A 33 -2.08 -3.01 -12.08
C GLN A 33 -2.33 -4.48 -12.43
N ASP A 34 -1.85 -5.42 -11.61
CA ASP A 34 -2.08 -6.85 -11.81
C ASP A 34 -3.47 -7.28 -11.31
N THR A 35 -4.46 -7.22 -12.22
CA THR A 35 -5.83 -7.66 -11.95
C THR A 35 -5.98 -9.14 -11.63
N ALA A 36 -4.97 -9.97 -11.89
CA ALA A 36 -5.04 -11.40 -11.65
C ALA A 36 -4.55 -11.80 -10.25
N ASN A 37 -3.74 -10.96 -9.59
CA ASN A 37 -3.09 -11.33 -8.32
C ASN A 37 -3.33 -10.37 -7.16
N VAL A 38 -3.58 -9.08 -7.40
CA VAL A 38 -3.75 -8.12 -6.30
C VAL A 38 -5.06 -8.47 -5.55
N PHE A 39 -4.92 -8.70 -4.24
CA PHE A 39 -5.98 -9.12 -3.29
C PHE A 39 -6.56 -10.54 -3.47
N VAL A 40 -6.20 -11.30 -4.53
CA VAL A 40 -6.76 -12.64 -4.79
C VAL A 40 -5.77 -13.77 -4.43
N THR A 41 -4.46 -13.52 -4.55
CA THR A 41 -3.41 -14.51 -4.28
C THR A 41 -2.26 -13.88 -3.50
N GLY A 42 -1.98 -14.41 -2.30
CA GLY A 42 -0.79 -14.04 -1.51
C GLY A 42 -0.97 -12.91 -0.50
N TRP A 43 -2.19 -12.38 -0.35
CA TRP A 43 -2.53 -11.47 0.76
C TRP A 43 -3.27 -12.23 1.86
N ASP A 44 -2.95 -11.93 3.11
CA ASP A 44 -3.62 -12.50 4.27
C ASP A 44 -4.94 -11.76 4.54
N ALA A 45 -6.01 -12.49 4.86
CA ALA A 45 -7.31 -11.89 5.20
C ALA A 45 -7.36 -11.37 6.65
N PHE A 46 -6.39 -11.77 7.49
CA PHE A 46 -6.32 -11.40 8.90
C PHE A 46 -4.87 -11.13 9.29
N PRO A 47 -4.63 -10.18 10.21
CA PRO A 47 -3.38 -10.07 10.92
C PRO A 47 -2.95 -11.41 11.52
N SER A 48 -1.70 -11.78 11.28
CA SER A 48 -1.10 -12.98 11.86
C SER A 48 -0.58 -12.76 13.28
N GLY A 49 -0.56 -11.50 13.75
CA GLY A 49 0.06 -11.10 15.02
C GLY A 49 1.55 -11.45 15.09
N THR A 50 2.20 -11.63 13.94
CA THR A 50 3.57 -12.15 13.86
C THR A 50 4.53 -11.03 13.50
N VAL A 51 5.61 -10.91 14.28
CA VAL A 51 6.75 -10.05 13.95
C VAL A 51 7.39 -10.57 12.66
N GLY A 52 7.51 -9.71 11.64
CA GLY A 52 8.13 -10.10 10.37
C GLY A 52 7.17 -10.80 9.39
N ALA A 53 5.87 -10.52 9.45
CA ALA A 53 4.91 -10.97 8.44
C ALA A 53 5.39 -10.59 7.03
N MET A 54 5.42 -11.55 6.10
CA MET A 54 6.00 -11.37 4.75
C MET A 54 4.95 -11.08 3.66
N ASN A 55 3.67 -11.24 3.99
CA ASN A 55 2.56 -10.98 3.09
C ASN A 55 1.93 -9.64 3.41
N TRP A 56 1.29 -9.04 2.41
CA TRP A 56 0.32 -7.98 2.64
C TRP A 56 -0.90 -8.53 3.37
N THR A 57 -1.63 -7.69 4.09
CA THR A 57 -2.90 -8.06 4.74
C THR A 57 -4.01 -7.13 4.25
N ASN A 58 -5.14 -7.72 3.83
CA ASN A 58 -6.36 -7.00 3.50
C ASN A 58 -7.45 -7.44 4.48
N PHE A 59 -7.61 -6.68 5.56
CA PHE A 59 -8.42 -7.08 6.70
C PHE A 59 -9.62 -6.14 6.86
N ASP A 60 -10.81 -6.74 6.86
CA ASP A 60 -12.05 -6.09 7.23
C ASP A 60 -12.33 -6.31 8.72
N GLU A 61 -12.16 -5.27 9.53
CA GLU A 61 -12.36 -5.33 10.98
C GLU A 61 -13.83 -5.19 11.37
N ASP A 62 -14.63 -4.45 10.58
CA ASP A 62 -16.01 -4.15 10.95
C ASP A 62 -17.02 -5.20 10.47
N GLY A 63 -16.69 -5.96 9.42
CA GLY A 63 -17.54 -7.02 8.87
C GLY A 63 -18.80 -6.51 8.20
N ILE A 64 -18.86 -5.22 7.83
CA ILE A 64 -20.05 -4.57 7.28
C ILE A 64 -19.94 -4.51 5.76
N ALA A 65 -20.93 -5.10 5.09
CA ALA A 65 -20.98 -5.09 3.63
C ALA A 65 -21.13 -3.67 3.04
N ASP A 66 -20.55 -3.45 1.85
CA ASP A 66 -20.79 -2.26 1.03
C ASP A 66 -22.25 -2.20 0.55
N ALA A 67 -22.83 -0.99 0.55
CA ALA A 67 -24.22 -0.75 0.18
C ALA A 67 -24.52 -0.98 -1.32
N ASN A 68 -23.50 -0.99 -2.17
CA ASN A 68 -23.59 -1.24 -3.61
C ASN A 68 -23.10 -2.64 -4.00
N ALA A 69 -22.95 -3.56 -3.02
CA ALA A 69 -22.46 -4.92 -3.22
C ALA A 69 -21.05 -5.01 -3.85
N ARG A 70 -20.19 -4.01 -3.58
CA ARG A 70 -18.74 -4.13 -3.80
C ARG A 70 -18.12 -5.00 -2.68
N PRO A 71 -16.85 -5.44 -2.84
CA PRO A 71 -16.14 -6.07 -1.73
C PRO A 71 -16.12 -5.16 -0.49
N GLN A 72 -16.17 -5.78 0.69
CA GLN A 72 -16.28 -5.08 1.97
C GLN A 72 -14.93 -4.56 2.44
N GLU A 73 -13.86 -5.30 2.14
CA GLU A 73 -12.45 -4.98 2.37
C GLU A 73 -11.87 -4.03 1.29
N TRP A 74 -10.53 -3.89 1.21
CA TRP A 74 -9.90 -3.19 0.09
C TRP A 74 -10.04 -4.00 -1.21
N PHE A 75 -10.28 -3.34 -2.33
CA PHE A 75 -10.44 -4.00 -3.62
C PHE A 75 -9.83 -3.20 -4.76
N LEU A 76 -9.54 -3.88 -5.87
CA LEU A 76 -9.19 -3.22 -7.11
C LEU A 76 -10.41 -2.52 -7.72
N SER A 77 -10.30 -1.23 -7.93
CA SER A 77 -11.27 -0.45 -8.68
C SER A 77 -10.62 0.12 -9.93
N ALA A 78 -11.39 0.10 -11.03
CA ALA A 78 -11.13 0.95 -12.18
C ALA A 78 -11.17 2.44 -11.74
N PRO A 79 -10.54 3.35 -12.52
CA PRO A 79 -10.48 4.76 -12.16
C PRO A 79 -11.85 5.44 -12.26
N TYR A 80 -11.89 6.74 -11.90
CA TYR A 80 -13.07 7.58 -11.63
C TYR A 80 -14.36 7.35 -12.44
N ALA A 81 -14.28 6.98 -13.72
CA ALA A 81 -15.44 6.68 -14.56
C ALA A 81 -15.13 5.61 -15.63
N ASP A 82 -16.16 4.89 -16.08
CA ASP A 82 -16.07 3.95 -17.22
C ASP A 82 -15.62 4.64 -18.53
N ALA A 83 -15.75 5.96 -18.62
CA ALA A 83 -15.22 6.76 -19.73
C ALA A 83 -13.70 7.01 -19.62
N ASP A 84 -13.15 6.95 -18.41
CA ASP A 84 -11.71 7.10 -18.11
C ASP A 84 -10.97 5.75 -18.12
N THR A 85 -11.71 4.63 -18.20
CA THR A 85 -11.15 3.28 -18.47
C THR A 85 -10.68 3.07 -19.92
N ALA A 86 -10.76 4.10 -20.76
CA ALA A 86 -10.13 4.04 -22.08
C ALA A 86 -8.60 4.03 -21.89
N THR A 87 -8.01 2.87 -22.14
CA THR A 87 -6.67 2.49 -22.64
C THR A 87 -5.76 3.62 -23.19
N ALA A 88 -5.64 4.75 -22.51
CA ALA A 88 -4.96 5.93 -23.04
C ALA A 88 -3.45 5.68 -23.25
N MET A 89 -2.89 4.61 -22.64
CA MET A 89 -1.51 4.17 -22.85
C MET A 89 -1.30 2.65 -22.78
N GLY A 90 -2.36 1.82 -22.83
CA GLY A 90 -2.25 0.37 -22.64
C GLY A 90 -2.13 -0.10 -21.18
N ASP A 91 -2.16 0.83 -20.21
CA ASP A 91 -2.32 0.53 -18.80
C ASP A 91 -3.79 0.37 -18.41
N ALA A 92 -4.05 -0.61 -17.55
CA ALA A 92 -5.39 -0.94 -17.08
C ALA A 92 -5.92 0.07 -16.02
N ASN A 93 -5.04 0.95 -15.51
CA ASN A 93 -5.32 2.08 -14.61
C ASN A 93 -6.09 1.71 -13.34
N PHE A 94 -5.80 0.56 -12.75
CA PHE A 94 -6.45 0.12 -11.52
C PHE A 94 -5.84 0.80 -10.29
N VAL A 95 -6.65 0.95 -9.25
CA VAL A 95 -6.25 1.47 -7.93
C VAL A 95 -6.85 0.60 -6.83
N ALA A 96 -6.19 0.56 -5.67
CA ALA A 96 -6.82 0.08 -4.44
C ALA A 96 -7.89 1.07 -3.97
N ALA A 97 -9.06 0.55 -3.63
CA ALA A 97 -10.19 1.33 -3.12
C ALA A 97 -10.81 0.63 -1.90
N SER A 98 -11.43 1.41 -1.02
CA SER A 98 -12.30 0.95 0.05
C SER A 98 -13.56 1.84 0.06
N SER A 99 -14.68 1.33 0.55
CA SER A 99 -15.98 2.00 0.47
C SER A 99 -16.49 2.45 1.82
N SER A 100 -16.81 3.74 1.98
CA SER A 100 -17.44 4.26 3.20
C SER A 100 -18.97 4.16 3.18
N TRP A 101 -19.58 3.84 2.03
CA TRP A 101 -21.03 3.70 1.93
C TRP A 101 -21.42 2.27 2.28
N LEU A 102 -21.57 2.04 3.58
CA LEU A 102 -21.85 0.72 4.15
C LEU A 102 -23.36 0.43 4.23
N GLN A 103 -23.70 -0.86 4.27
CA GLN A 103 -25.08 -1.33 4.40
C GLN A 103 -25.74 -0.71 5.65
N GLY A 104 -26.96 -0.19 5.47
CA GLY A 104 -27.69 0.49 6.55
C GLY A 104 -27.13 1.86 6.95
N TYR A 105 -26.24 2.45 6.14
CA TYR A 105 -25.55 3.71 6.46
C TYR A 105 -24.77 3.63 7.78
N ALA A 106 -24.24 2.44 8.09
CA ALA A 106 -23.44 2.24 9.28
C ALA A 106 -22.19 3.15 9.23
N PRO A 107 -21.89 3.88 10.31
CA PRO A 107 -20.68 4.69 10.36
C PRO A 107 -19.46 3.82 10.64
N GLY A 108 -18.28 4.34 10.26
CA GLY A 108 -17.00 3.84 10.75
C GLY A 108 -16.52 2.59 10.05
N ASN A 109 -16.30 2.70 8.73
CA ASN A 109 -15.47 1.76 7.97
C ASN A 109 -14.12 1.58 8.68
N ARG A 110 -13.72 0.32 8.91
CA ARG A 110 -12.45 -0.11 9.50
C ARG A 110 -11.78 -1.17 8.63
N ASN A 111 -11.48 -0.80 7.39
CA ASN A 111 -10.71 -1.63 6.47
C ASN A 111 -9.22 -1.33 6.51
N TRP A 112 -8.43 -2.37 6.68
CA TRP A 112 -6.98 -2.30 6.85
C TRP A 112 -6.27 -2.87 5.62
N MET A 113 -5.33 -2.09 5.10
CA MET A 113 -4.33 -2.54 4.14
C MET A 113 -2.96 -2.45 4.80
N ILE A 114 -2.41 -3.59 5.19
CA ILE A 114 -1.16 -3.70 5.96
C ILE A 114 -0.07 -4.23 5.05
N THR A 115 1.08 -3.55 5.04
CA THR A 115 2.25 -3.95 4.29
C THR A 115 2.91 -5.21 4.88
N PRO A 116 3.67 -5.99 4.10
CA PRO A 116 4.71 -6.84 4.64
C PRO A 116 5.61 -6.04 5.59
N SER A 117 6.23 -6.74 6.54
CA SER A 117 7.23 -6.16 7.41
C SER A 117 8.48 -5.80 6.61
N PHE A 118 9.00 -4.60 6.79
CA PHE A 118 10.26 -4.15 6.21
C PHE A 118 11.08 -3.40 7.25
N THR A 119 12.39 -3.30 7.01
CA THR A 119 13.31 -2.57 7.89
C THR A 119 13.65 -1.21 7.26
N VAL A 120 13.43 -0.14 8.01
CA VAL A 120 13.88 1.21 7.66
C VAL A 120 15.33 1.36 8.13
N LEU A 121 16.27 1.49 7.20
CA LEU A 121 17.71 1.50 7.51
C LEU A 121 18.22 2.88 7.93
N ASP A 122 17.59 3.95 7.44
CA ASP A 122 17.99 5.33 7.72
C ASP A 122 16.86 6.35 7.54
N SER A 123 17.15 7.60 7.88
CA SER A 123 16.22 8.74 7.80
C SER A 123 15.99 9.28 6.39
N THR A 124 16.62 8.71 5.38
CA THR A 124 16.41 9.08 3.96
C THR A 124 15.28 8.28 3.31
N THR A 125 14.81 7.22 3.97
CA THR A 125 13.65 6.42 3.53
C THR A 125 12.41 7.30 3.37
N ARG A 126 11.64 7.06 2.30
CA ARG A 126 10.42 7.80 1.97
C ARG A 126 9.29 6.84 1.59
N LEU A 127 8.08 7.17 2.04
CA LEU A 127 6.85 6.54 1.59
C LEU A 127 6.14 7.50 0.62
N PHE A 128 5.76 7.00 -0.57
CA PHE A 128 5.06 7.77 -1.59
C PHE A 128 3.81 7.03 -2.03
N TRP A 129 2.70 7.75 -2.15
CA TRP A 129 1.46 7.25 -2.72
C TRP A 129 0.65 8.42 -3.29
N LYS A 130 -0.38 8.10 -4.06
CA LYS A 130 -1.38 9.06 -4.53
C LYS A 130 -2.76 8.50 -4.17
N SER A 131 -3.65 9.36 -3.70
CA SER A 131 -5.01 8.99 -3.34
C SER A 131 -5.97 10.07 -3.76
N ALA A 132 -7.22 9.69 -4.03
CA ALA A 132 -8.29 10.64 -4.25
C ALA A 132 -9.65 10.01 -3.93
N PRO A 133 -10.67 10.83 -3.64
CA PRO A 133 -12.04 10.36 -3.49
C PRO A 133 -12.55 9.81 -4.81
N ARG A 134 -13.35 8.73 -4.76
CA ARG A 134 -13.95 8.16 -5.98
C ARG A 134 -14.98 9.10 -6.60
N GLN A 135 -15.80 9.75 -5.77
CA GLN A 135 -16.80 10.70 -6.21
C GLN A 135 -16.32 12.12 -5.92
N THR A 136 -16.88 13.11 -6.63
CA THR A 136 -16.59 14.55 -6.51
C THR A 136 -16.25 15.04 -5.10
N PRO A 137 -15.57 16.20 -4.91
CA PRO A 137 -15.14 16.71 -3.61
C PRO A 137 -16.20 16.85 -2.49
N THR A 138 -17.48 16.68 -2.79
CA THR A 138 -18.58 16.63 -1.81
C THR A 138 -18.60 15.32 -1.00
N TYR A 139 -18.01 14.23 -1.51
CA TYR A 139 -18.04 12.90 -0.90
C TYR A 139 -16.61 12.43 -0.62
N ILE A 140 -15.87 13.21 0.17
CA ILE A 140 -14.49 12.90 0.55
C ILE A 140 -14.48 11.94 1.73
N ASP A 141 -13.91 10.77 1.50
CA ASP A 141 -13.58 9.81 2.55
C ASP A 141 -12.17 10.07 3.10
N GLY A 142 -12.05 9.92 4.42
CA GLY A 142 -10.78 10.05 5.12
C GLY A 142 -10.11 8.69 5.32
N TYR A 143 -8.81 8.72 5.56
CA TYR A 143 -8.03 7.56 5.98
C TYR A 143 -6.80 8.03 6.76
N SER A 144 -6.20 7.11 7.51
CA SER A 144 -4.95 7.35 8.22
C SER A 144 -3.87 6.37 7.76
N ILE A 145 -2.61 6.81 7.84
CA ILE A 145 -1.46 5.92 7.76
C ILE A 145 -0.87 5.79 9.14
N LEU A 146 -0.83 4.55 9.61
CA LEU A 146 -0.37 4.17 10.92
C LEU A 146 0.88 3.29 10.79
N VAL A 147 1.73 3.33 11.81
CA VAL A 147 2.96 2.54 11.89
C VAL A 147 2.95 1.71 13.17
N SER A 148 3.25 0.41 13.00
CA SER A 148 3.61 -0.51 14.08
C SER A 148 5.10 -0.84 13.97
N THR A 149 5.77 -1.02 15.11
CA THR A 149 7.17 -1.47 15.19
C THR A 149 7.30 -2.86 15.80
N THR A 150 6.20 -3.59 15.95
CA THR A 150 6.16 -4.88 16.66
C THR A 150 5.59 -5.96 15.75
N ASP A 151 4.28 -5.98 15.56
CA ASP A 151 3.57 -6.96 14.73
C ASP A 151 2.54 -6.28 13.82
N ASN A 152 1.77 -7.08 13.09
CA ASN A 152 0.69 -6.62 12.21
C ASN A 152 -0.71 -6.67 12.85
N ASN A 153 -0.85 -6.86 14.18
CA ASN A 153 -2.16 -6.70 14.82
C ASN A 153 -2.61 -5.24 14.69
N GLU A 154 -3.88 -5.02 14.40
CA GLU A 154 -4.50 -3.70 14.21
C GLU A 154 -4.27 -2.78 15.42
N THR A 155 -4.31 -3.36 16.63
CA THR A 155 -4.06 -2.63 17.89
C THR A 155 -2.61 -2.18 18.09
N SER A 156 -1.65 -2.74 17.35
CA SER A 156 -0.23 -2.38 17.41
C SER A 156 0.10 -1.12 16.60
N PHE A 157 -0.79 -0.70 15.70
CA PHE A 157 -0.64 0.48 14.85
C PHE A 157 -1.01 1.77 15.59
N THR A 158 -0.09 2.27 16.39
CA THR A 158 -0.34 3.40 17.31
C THR A 158 0.23 4.74 16.82
N ASN A 159 1.22 4.72 15.92
CA ASN A 159 1.88 5.93 15.46
C ASN A 159 1.29 6.41 14.13
N GLN A 160 0.47 7.45 14.16
CA GLN A 160 -0.10 8.06 12.95
C GLN A 160 0.88 9.03 12.30
N ILE A 161 1.25 8.76 11.04
CA ILE A 161 2.16 9.60 10.27
C ILE A 161 1.44 10.44 9.21
N PHE A 162 0.18 10.12 8.89
CA PHE A 162 -0.65 10.86 7.96
C PHE A 162 -2.13 10.65 8.28
N CYS A 163 -2.95 11.67 8.00
CA CYS A 163 -4.41 11.61 8.08
C CYS A 163 -5.02 12.49 6.99
N ALA A 164 -5.84 11.90 6.12
CA ALA A 164 -6.67 12.61 5.18
C ALA A 164 -8.00 13.00 5.83
N GLY A 165 -8.38 14.26 5.69
CA GLY A 165 -9.69 14.74 6.17
C GLY A 165 -10.84 14.08 5.42
N GLN A 166 -11.99 14.01 6.08
CA GLN A 166 -13.23 13.50 5.51
C GLN A 166 -14.34 14.54 5.58
N TYR A 167 -15.29 14.45 4.65
CA TYR A 167 -16.53 15.19 4.75
C TYR A 167 -17.47 14.46 5.71
N LEU A 168 -17.62 15.01 6.90
CA LEU A 168 -18.71 14.64 7.79
C LEU A 168 -19.92 15.44 7.29
N SER A 169 -20.97 14.76 6.83
CA SER A 169 -22.21 15.44 6.50
C SER A 169 -22.61 16.33 7.68
N GLY A 170 -22.84 17.62 7.39
CA GLY A 170 -23.04 18.61 8.44
C GLY A 170 -24.10 18.09 9.42
N SER A 171 -23.73 18.02 10.70
CA SER A 171 -24.73 18.04 11.75
C SER A 171 -25.65 19.21 11.42
N GLY A 172 -26.93 18.93 11.24
CA GLY A 172 -27.92 19.96 11.54
C GLY A 172 -27.79 20.25 13.03
N GLY A 173 -26.89 21.15 13.39
CA GLY A 173 -26.52 21.42 14.77
C GLY A 173 -25.14 22.04 14.86
N ILE A 174 -25.12 23.37 14.88
CA ILE A 174 -24.23 24.15 15.74
C ILE A 174 -24.29 23.53 17.13
N ASP A 175 -23.15 23.14 17.68
CA ASP A 175 -22.75 23.29 19.09
C ASP A 175 -21.22 23.12 19.20
#